data_AF-A0A7V8A809-F1
#
_entry.id   AF-A0A7V8A809-F1
#
_cell.length_a   1.000
_cell.length_b   1.000
_cell.length_c   1.000
_cell.angle_alpha   90.00
_cell.angle_beta   90.00
_cell.angle_gamma   90.00
#
_symmetry.space_group_name_H-M   'P 1'
#
loop_
_entity.id
_entity.type
_entity.pdbx_description
1 polymer ?
#
loop_
_entity_poly.entity_id
_entity_poly.type
_entity_poly.pdbx_seq_one_letter_code
_entity_poly.pdbx_strand_id
1 'polypeptide(L)' 'MAQLAIRVGAATDAGLKNVNEDCYGAFIPTDEQLDFKGIAIAVADGMSGSDAGKQASHCCVVSFLSDYYSTPDSWSVKQ' A
#
# COMPACT_ATOMS: atom_id res chain seq x y z
N MET A 1 -22.18 13.69 10.00
CA MET A 1 -21.57 13.51 8.66
C MET A 1 -21.28 12.03 8.49
N ALA A 2 -21.43 11.48 7.28
CA ALA A 2 -21.09 10.08 7.02
C ALA A 2 -19.58 9.97 6.84
N GLN A 3 -18.91 9.19 7.68
CA GLN A 3 -17.48 8.92 7.58
C GLN A 3 -17.24 7.81 6.54
N LEU A 4 -16.16 7.93 5.77
CA LEU A 4 -15.78 6.91 4.77
C LEU A 4 -15.58 5.56 5.47
N ALA A 5 -16.37 4.56 5.08
CA ALA A 5 -16.25 3.20 5.59
C ALA A 5 -16.00 2.23 4.44
N ILE A 6 -14.92 1.46 4.52
CA ILE A 6 -14.59 0.46 3.49
C ILE A 6 -14.35 -0.90 4.14
N ARG A 7 -14.59 -1.94 3.35
CA ARG A 7 -14.19 -3.31 3.69
C ARG A 7 -13.09 -3.72 2.72
N VAL A 8 -11.99 -4.23 3.26
CA VAL A 8 -10.83 -4.64 2.48
C VAL A 8 -10.68 -6.15 2.60
N GLY A 9 -10.52 -6.81 1.46
CA GLY A 9 -10.13 -8.22 1.39
C GLY A 9 -8.96 -8.35 0.42
N ALA A 10 -8.05 -9.28 0.72
CA ALA A 10 -6.89 -9.55 -0.12
C ALA A 10 -6.63 -11.06 -0.19
N ALA A 11 -6.16 -11.49 -1.36
CA ALA A 11 -5.67 -12.83 -1.61
C ALA A 11 -4.52 -12.72 -2.61
N THR A 12 -3.53 -13.59 -2.49
CA THR A 12 -2.40 -13.67 -3.41
C THR A 12 -1.96 -15.13 -3.53
N ASP A 13 -1.45 -15.50 -4.69
CA ASP A 13 -1.05 -16.87 -5.03
C ASP A 13 0.29 -16.85 -5.75
N ALA A 14 1.19 -17.78 -5.40
CA ALA A 14 2.46 -17.95 -6.09
C ALA A 14 2.27 -18.54 -7.51
N GLY A 15 1.12 -19.17 -7.76
CA GLY A 15 0.84 -19.90 -8.98
C GLY A 15 1.84 -21.04 -9.19
N LEU A 16 2.63 -20.97 -10.26
CA LEU A 16 3.61 -22.00 -10.63
C LEU A 16 4.97 -21.81 -9.95
N LYS A 17 5.21 -20.68 -9.28
CA LYS A 17 6.50 -20.38 -8.63
C LYS A 17 6.56 -20.99 -7.22
N ASN A 18 7.79 -21.28 -6.77
CA ASN A 18 8.04 -21.76 -5.41
C ASN A 18 7.81 -20.67 -4.34
N VAL A 19 8.01 -19.41 -4.72
CA VAL A 19 7.87 -18.25 -3.83
C VAL A 19 6.91 -17.27 -4.47
N ASN A 20 5.93 -16.83 -3.71
CA ASN A 20 5.11 -15.69 -4.08
C ASN A 20 5.91 -14.40 -3.85
N GLU A 21 6.12 -13.66 -4.92
CA GLU A 21 6.86 -12.40 -4.93
C GLU A 21 5.92 -11.20 -4.97
N ASP A 22 4.61 -11.41 -5.01
CA ASP A 22 3.61 -10.36 -4.94
C ASP A 22 3.45 -9.87 -3.49
N CYS A 23 3.19 -8.58 -3.34
CA CYS A 23 2.89 -7.96 -2.07
C CYS A 23 1.62 -7.11 -2.15
N TYR A 24 0.85 -7.15 -1.08
CA TYR A 24 -0.37 -6.37 -0.89
C TYR A 24 -0.26 -5.62 0.44
N GLY A 25 -0.72 -4.36 0.47
CA GLY A 25 -0.89 -3.61 1.69
C GLY A 25 -2.03 -2.62 1.60
N ALA A 26 -2.68 -2.37 2.74
CA ALA A 26 -3.69 -1.33 2.88
C ALA A 26 -3.47 -0.60 4.19
N PHE A 27 -3.67 0.72 4.18
CA PHE A 27 -3.65 1.53 5.38
C PHE A 27 -4.94 2.33 5.48
N ILE A 28 -5.69 2.08 6.55
CA ILE A 28 -6.94 2.79 6.87
C ILE A 28 -6.60 3.78 7.99
N PRO A 29 -6.41 5.07 7.68
CA PRO A 29 -6.18 6.09 8.71
C PRO A 29 -7.47 6.37 9.50
N THR A 30 -7.35 7.10 10.60
CA THR A 30 -8.48 7.61 11.39
C THR A 30 -8.63 9.13 11.23
N ASP A 31 -9.79 9.64 11.63
CA ASP A 31 -10.06 11.06 11.84
C ASP A 31 -9.72 11.94 10.62
N GLU A 32 -8.98 13.03 10.82
CA GLU A 32 -8.64 14.02 9.78
C GLU A 32 -7.86 13.40 8.62
N GLN A 33 -6.98 12.43 8.88
CA GLN A 33 -6.25 11.76 7.81
C GLN A 33 -7.17 10.95 6.90
N LEU A 34 -8.25 10.39 7.44
CA LEU A 34 -9.26 9.71 6.63
C LEU A 34 -10.05 10.69 5.75
N ASP A 35 -10.34 11.89 6.26
CA ASP A 35 -11.08 12.91 5.51
C ASP A 35 -10.22 13.54 4.40
N PHE A 36 -8.93 13.78 4.65
CA PHE A 36 -8.04 14.46 3.70
C PHE A 36 -7.25 13.53 2.78
N LYS A 37 -6.79 12.38 3.28
CA LYS A 37 -5.94 11.43 2.53
C LYS A 37 -6.72 10.18 2.09
N GLY A 38 -7.88 9.93 2.68
CA GLY A 38 -8.64 8.72 2.40
C GLY A 38 -7.85 7.46 2.76
N ILE A 39 -8.14 6.36 2.06
CA ILE A 39 -7.54 5.06 2.30
C ILE A 39 -6.64 4.71 1.13
N ALA A 40 -5.38 4.38 1.41
CA ALA A 40 -4.44 3.93 0.41
C ALA A 40 -4.30 2.40 0.41
N ILE A 41 -4.30 1.83 -0.78
CA ILE A 41 -4.09 0.40 -1.03
C ILE A 41 -2.99 0.29 -2.08
N ALA A 42 -1.99 -0.54 -1.82
CA ALA A 42 -0.86 -0.76 -2.70
C ALA A 42 -0.71 -2.25 -3.02
N VAL A 43 -0.37 -2.52 -4.27
CA VAL A 43 -0.04 -3.85 -4.78
C VAL A 43 1.26 -3.73 -5.56
N ALA A 44 2.19 -4.64 -5.32
CA ALA A 44 3.44 -4.70 -6.05
C ALA A 44 3.72 -6.14 -6.49
N ASP A 45 4.11 -6.32 -7.75
CA ASP A 45 4.63 -7.57 -8.30
C ASP A 45 6.16 -7.55 -8.18
N GLY A 46 6.73 -8.64 -7.66
CA GLY A 46 8.17 -8.80 -7.53
C GLY A 46 8.82 -9.14 -8.87
N MET A 47 9.99 -8.57 -9.13
CA MET A 47 10.69 -8.82 -10.39
C MET A 47 11.26 -10.24 -10.45
N SER A 48 10.81 -11.01 -11.45
CA SER A 48 11.30 -12.37 -11.70
C SER A 48 12.79 -12.38 -12.08
N GLY A 49 13.54 -13.35 -11.56
CA GLY A 49 14.98 -13.50 -11.85
C GLY A 49 15.90 -12.66 -10.97
N SER A 50 15.33 -11.97 -9.97
CA SER A 50 16.08 -11.33 -8.89
C SER A 50 15.93 -12.13 -7.60
N ASP A 51 17.04 -12.38 -6.90
CA ASP A 51 17.02 -13.03 -5.59
C ASP A 51 16.29 -12.19 -4.52
N ALA A 52 16.03 -10.91 -4.82
CA ALA A 52 15.38 -9.95 -3.94
C ALA A 52 13.97 -9.54 -4.42
N GLY A 53 13.35 -10.27 -5.35
CA GLY A 53 12.02 -9.93 -5.91
C GLY A 53 10.95 -9.71 -4.85
N LYS A 54 10.87 -10.62 -3.86
CA LYS A 54 9.96 -10.52 -2.72
C LYS A 54 10.26 -9.34 -1.79
N GLN A 55 11.53 -9.07 -1.52
CA GLN A 55 11.93 -7.93 -0.69
C GLN A 55 11.62 -6.61 -1.40
N ALA A 56 11.79 -6.56 -2.73
CA ALA A 56 11.50 -5.38 -3.52
C ALA A 56 10.00 -5.04 -3.50
N SER A 57 9.12 -6.02 -3.75
CA SER A 57 7.67 -5.79 -3.70
C SER A 57 7.19 -5.39 -2.30
N HIS A 58 7.69 -6.06 -1.26
CA HIS A 58 7.40 -5.71 0.14
C HIS A 58 7.87 -4.29 0.48
N CYS A 59 9.11 -3.93 0.12
CA CYS A 59 9.65 -2.60 0.37
C CYS A 59 8.85 -1.52 -0.37
N CYS A 60 8.44 -1.79 -1.61
CA CYS A 60 7.61 -0.87 -2.40
C CYS A 60 6.30 -0.56 -1.69
N VAL A 61 5.55 -1.60 -1.28
CA VAL A 61 4.26 -1.45 -0.59
C VAL A 61 4.42 -0.74 0.75
N VAL A 62 5.36 -1.18 1.59
CA VAL A 62 5.55 -0.63 2.94
C VAL A 62 6.03 0.82 2.89
N SER A 63 7.02 1.12 2.05
CA SER A 63 7.58 2.47 1.95
C SER A 63 6.54 3.43 1.37
N PHE A 64 5.81 3.02 0.32
CA PHE A 64 4.74 3.86 -0.24
C PHE A 64 3.69 4.24 0.81
N LEU A 65 3.15 3.26 1.54
CA LEU A 65 2.14 3.51 2.56
C LEU A 65 2.70 4.37 3.69
N SER A 66 3.90 4.07 4.18
CA SER A 66 4.56 4.86 5.22
C SER A 66 4.78 6.31 4.79
N ASP A 67 5.36 6.50 3.62
CA ASP A 67 5.75 7.82 3.11
C ASP A 67 4.51 8.67 2.84
N TYR A 68 3.48 8.09 2.21
CA TYR A 68 2.23 8.78 1.90
C TYR A 68 1.57 9.35 3.18
N TYR A 69 1.48 8.58 4.25
CA TYR A 69 0.87 9.03 5.51
C TYR A 69 1.80 9.88 6.37
N SER A 70 3.12 9.81 6.18
CA SER A 70 4.10 10.70 6.84
C SER A 70 4.16 12.12 6.28
N THR A 71 3.51 12.38 5.13
CA THR A 71 3.51 13.73 4.53
C THR A 71 2.88 14.75 5.48
N PRO A 72 3.55 15.88 5.79
CA PRO A 72 3.01 16.91 6.68
C PRO A 72 1.75 17.55 6.13
N ASP A 73 0.79 17.87 6.99
CA ASP A 73 -0.46 18.55 6.60
C ASP A 73 -0.21 19.96 6.06
N SER A 74 0.97 20.53 6.33
CA SER A 74 1.40 21.83 5.83
C SER A 74 1.83 21.82 4.36
N TRP A 75 1.98 20.66 3.73
CA TRP A 75 2.34 20.57 2.32
C TRP A 75 1.15 20.94 1.44
N SER A 76 1.33 21.96 0.60
CA SER A 76 0.30 22.35 -0.35
C SER A 76 0.15 21.30 -1.44
N VAL A 77 -1.09 20.95 -1.73
CA VAL A 77 -1.42 20.11 -2.87
C VAL A 77 -1.36 20.99 -4.12
N LYS A 78 -0.55 20.62 -5.12
CA LYS A 78 -0.65 21.26 -6.44
C LYS A 78 -1.98 20.83 -7.07
N GLN A 79 -2.83 21.80 -7.37
CA GLN A 79 -4.01 21.62 -8.22
C GLN A 79 -3.65 21.68 -9.69
#